data_AF-A0A4R6IQN5-F1
#
_entry.id   AF-A0A4R6IQN5-F1
#
_cell.length_a   1.000
_cell.length_b   1.000
_cell.length_c   1.000
_cell.angle_alpha   90.00
_cell.angle_beta   90.00
_cell.angle_gamma   90.00
#
_symmetry.space_group_name_H-M   'P 1'
#
loop_
_entity.id
_entity.type
_entity.pdbx_description
1 polymer ?
#
loop_
_entity_poly.entity_id
_entity_poly.type
_entity_poly.pdbx_seq_one_letter_code
_entity_poly.pdbx_strand_id
1 'polypeptide(L)'
;MDTLAWSCRIKTARRKKRLVKTDRDKQLIKLAKRSRQIDEQLRSMPMVTIDKPYQRGWKRTFVLTGDMKQSRKAKFYEVLLSKINTVAYHHDKSFKRKKRRKCRYVFKEMEQLLQEFTAHKWNANKANLTDEEKSCFIRVETIDSNSRNIKVNYVFSEPWRYTLKVIPHIVTHVKLMDADLKSESLVIANHIKNYDLWPRINLLTRGKSYSWYYRYYERQKYINKLKNKPRYCSKEAYLDL
;
A
#
# COMPACT_ATOMS: atom_id res chain seq x y z
N MET A 1 11.26 -68.89 19.49
CA MET A 1 11.08 -68.79 18.03
C MET A 1 10.63 -67.39 17.72
N ASP A 2 11.59 -66.47 17.58
CA ASP A 2 11.35 -65.05 17.36
C ASP A 2 11.30 -64.75 15.87
N THR A 3 10.09 -64.55 15.34
CA THR A 3 9.91 -63.93 14.02
C THR A 3 8.69 -63.02 14.04
N LEU A 4 8.72 -61.98 14.86
CA LEU A 4 7.89 -60.79 14.69
C LEU A 4 8.49 -59.91 13.57
N ALA A 5 8.59 -60.48 12.38
CA ALA A 5 8.96 -59.75 11.18
C ALA A 5 7.80 -58.80 10.83
N TRP A 6 7.90 -57.55 11.29
CA TRP A 6 6.97 -56.49 10.90
C TRP A 6 6.98 -56.35 9.39
N SER A 7 5.90 -56.79 8.75
CA SER A 7 5.69 -56.64 7.31
C SER A 7 5.63 -55.15 6.98
N CYS A 8 6.74 -54.59 6.50
CA CYS A 8 6.78 -53.24 5.94
C CYS A 8 5.90 -53.20 4.69
N ARG A 9 4.60 -52.91 4.84
CA ARG A 9 3.66 -52.74 3.72
C ARG A 9 4.20 -51.68 2.76
N ILE A 10 4.65 -52.13 1.58
CA ILE A 10 5.15 -51.26 0.52
C ILE A 10 4.11 -50.18 0.22
N LYS A 11 4.53 -48.91 0.27
CA LYS A 11 3.62 -47.78 0.03
C LYS A 11 3.09 -47.85 -1.41
N THR A 12 1.77 -47.69 -1.57
CA THR A 12 1.14 -47.62 -2.90
C THR A 12 1.67 -46.43 -3.72
N ALA A 13 1.60 -46.52 -5.04
CA ALA A 13 2.05 -45.45 -5.95
C ALA A 13 1.38 -44.10 -5.63
N ARG A 14 0.09 -44.09 -5.30
CA ARG A 14 -0.65 -42.89 -4.85
C ARG A 14 -0.06 -42.29 -3.57
N ARG A 15 0.28 -43.14 -2.59
CA ARG A 15 0.88 -42.69 -1.32
C ARG A 15 2.27 -42.10 -1.54
N LYS A 16 3.10 -42.72 -2.39
CA LYS A 16 4.42 -42.19 -2.77
C LYS A 16 4.31 -40.81 -3.43
N LYS A 17 3.42 -40.65 -4.43
CA LYS A 17 3.16 -39.35 -5.09
C LYS A 17 2.69 -38.27 -4.11
N ARG A 18 1.79 -38.63 -3.17
CA ARG A 18 1.31 -37.69 -2.15
C ARG A 18 2.43 -37.23 -1.22
N LEU A 19 3.30 -38.14 -0.79
CA LEU A 19 4.45 -37.82 0.07
C LEU A 19 5.39 -36.80 -0.59
N VAL A 20 5.77 -37.02 -1.85
CA VAL A 20 6.62 -36.08 -2.61
C VAL A 20 5.97 -34.70 -2.69
N LYS A 21 4.67 -34.64 -3.02
CA LYS A 21 3.95 -33.36 -3.09
C LYS A 21 3.89 -32.66 -1.73
N THR A 22 3.59 -33.39 -0.66
CA THR A 22 3.55 -32.82 0.70
C THR A 22 4.91 -32.37 1.18
N ASP A 23 5.98 -33.08 0.81
CA ASP A 23 7.34 -32.69 1.16
C ASP A 23 7.73 -31.38 0.45
N ARG A 24 7.49 -31.31 -0.86
CA ARG A 24 7.66 -30.07 -1.64
C ARG A 24 6.86 -28.90 -1.03
N ASP A 25 5.59 -29.12 -0.68
CA ASP A 25 4.77 -28.08 -0.07
C ASP A 25 5.32 -27.62 1.29
N LYS A 26 5.84 -28.56 2.12
CA LYS A 26 6.51 -28.22 3.39
C LYS A 26 7.78 -27.41 3.18
N GLN A 27 8.58 -27.75 2.17
CA GLN A 27 9.78 -26.98 1.81
C GLN A 27 9.41 -25.55 1.41
N LEU A 28 8.36 -25.37 0.59
CA LEU A 28 7.87 -24.05 0.21
C LEU A 28 7.36 -23.23 1.40
N ILE A 29 6.66 -23.86 2.35
CA ILE A 29 6.23 -23.20 3.60
C ILE A 29 7.44 -22.78 4.45
N LYS A 30 8.45 -23.65 4.58
CA LYS A 30 9.68 -23.34 5.33
C LYS A 30 10.41 -22.15 4.71
N LEU A 31 10.55 -22.15 3.38
CA LEU A 31 11.17 -21.07 2.63
C LEU A 31 10.41 -19.74 2.81
N ALA A 32 9.08 -19.75 2.72
CA ALA A 32 8.26 -18.56 2.94
C ALA A 32 8.36 -18.02 4.38
N LYS A 33 8.41 -18.92 5.38
CA LYS A 33 8.64 -18.54 6.78
C LYS A 33 10.02 -17.91 6.96
N ARG A 34 11.06 -18.49 6.37
CA ARG A 34 12.43 -17.95 6.44
C ARG A 34 12.52 -16.57 5.81
N SER A 35 11.95 -16.37 4.62
CA SER A 35 11.87 -15.05 3.98
C SER A 35 11.21 -14.01 4.88
N ARG A 36 10.11 -14.37 5.55
CA ARG A 36 9.43 -13.45 6.49
C ARG A 36 10.28 -13.13 7.72
N GLN A 37 10.95 -14.11 8.29
CA GLN A 37 11.84 -13.90 9.44
C GLN A 37 12.99 -12.96 9.08
N ILE A 38 13.61 -13.14 7.91
CA ILE A 38 14.66 -12.25 7.42
C ILE A 38 14.09 -10.83 7.23
N ASP A 39 12.91 -10.68 6.65
CA ASP A 39 12.27 -9.37 6.49
C ASP A 39 11.98 -8.69 7.84
N GLU A 40 11.54 -9.45 8.84
CA GLU A 40 11.30 -8.96 10.21
C GLU A 40 12.60 -8.51 10.88
N GLN A 41 13.66 -9.32 10.77
CA GLN A 41 15.00 -8.99 11.26
C GLN A 41 15.53 -7.72 10.59
N LEU A 42 15.46 -7.66 9.25
CA LEU A 42 15.93 -6.47 8.51
C LEU A 42 15.13 -5.21 8.86
N ARG A 43 13.85 -5.36 9.24
CA ARG A 43 13.01 -4.25 9.69
C ARG A 43 13.37 -3.78 11.09
N SER A 44 13.69 -4.69 12.01
CA SER A 44 14.00 -4.39 13.41
C SER A 44 15.42 -3.86 13.65
N MET A 45 16.32 -3.96 12.67
CA MET A 45 17.68 -3.43 12.81
C MET A 45 17.71 -1.93 13.15
N PRO A 46 18.58 -1.50 14.08
CA PRO A 46 18.69 -0.10 14.48
C PRO A 46 19.23 0.77 13.36
N MET A 47 18.89 2.06 13.41
CA MET A 47 19.52 3.09 12.58
C MET A 47 20.81 3.55 13.25
N VAL A 48 21.89 3.59 12.49
CA VAL A 48 23.21 4.05 12.94
C VAL A 48 23.54 5.35 12.23
N THR A 49 24.09 6.30 12.97
CA THR A 49 24.61 7.57 12.44
C THR A 49 25.81 7.31 11.54
N ILE A 50 25.88 7.98 10.39
CA ILE A 50 27.03 7.91 9.49
C ILE A 50 27.99 9.06 9.80
N ASP A 51 29.29 8.79 9.78
CA ASP A 51 30.33 9.80 10.05
C ASP A 51 30.27 11.01 9.12
N LYS A 52 29.94 10.77 7.85
CA LYS A 52 29.84 11.80 6.81
C LYS A 52 28.43 11.84 6.23
N PRO A 53 27.56 12.75 6.71
CA PRO A 53 26.25 12.98 6.09
C PRO A 53 26.39 13.37 4.62
N TYR A 54 25.51 12.86 3.77
CA TYR A 54 25.53 13.17 2.35
C TYR A 54 24.15 13.57 1.83
N GLN A 55 24.14 14.39 0.78
CA GLN A 55 22.90 14.80 0.14
C GLN A 55 22.43 13.70 -0.84
N ARG A 56 21.25 13.12 -0.57
CA ARG A 56 20.62 12.13 -1.47
C ARG A 56 19.76 12.77 -2.57
N GLY A 57 19.33 14.00 -2.36
CA GLY A 57 18.48 14.74 -3.29
C GLY A 57 17.92 15.99 -2.63
N TRP A 58 16.67 16.30 -2.92
CA TRP A 58 15.93 17.44 -2.40
C TRP A 58 14.62 16.98 -1.78
N LYS A 59 14.18 17.68 -0.75
CA LYS A 59 12.83 17.57 -0.21
C LYS A 59 12.16 18.94 -0.23
N ARG A 60 10.85 18.95 -0.43
CA ARG A 60 10.06 20.17 -0.30
C ARG A 60 8.92 19.96 0.69
N THR A 61 8.70 20.98 1.49
CA THR A 61 7.72 21.00 2.58
C THR A 61 7.05 22.36 2.63
N PHE A 62 5.84 22.41 3.16
CA PHE A 62 5.19 23.68 3.42
C PHE A 62 5.83 24.37 4.62
N VAL A 63 5.93 25.69 4.54
CA VAL A 63 6.40 26.59 5.59
C VAL A 63 5.44 27.78 5.63
N LEU A 64 5.23 28.33 6.82
CA LEU A 64 4.42 29.54 6.99
C LEU A 64 5.03 30.72 6.22
N THR A 65 4.19 31.46 5.49
CA THR A 65 4.59 32.67 4.76
C THR A 65 5.15 33.73 5.72
N GLY A 66 6.07 34.58 5.25
CA GLY A 66 6.72 35.62 6.08
C GLY A 66 5.72 36.49 6.86
N ASP A 67 4.68 36.97 6.20
CA ASP A 67 3.65 37.81 6.79
C ASP A 67 2.87 37.07 7.90
N MET A 68 2.58 35.79 7.66
CA MET A 68 1.86 34.95 8.62
C MET A 68 2.69 34.63 9.84
N LYS A 69 4.03 34.57 9.73
CA LYS A 69 4.93 34.38 10.87
C LYS A 69 4.93 35.56 11.84
N GLN A 70 4.65 36.77 11.35
CA GLN A 70 4.56 37.97 12.18
C GLN A 70 3.16 38.17 12.79
N SER A 71 2.17 37.39 12.35
CA SER A 71 0.80 37.47 12.84
C SER A 71 0.66 36.94 14.27
N ARG A 72 -0.32 37.46 15.02
CA ARG A 72 -0.70 36.94 16.35
C ARG A 72 -1.07 35.45 16.33
N LYS A 73 -1.57 34.94 15.20
CA LYS A 73 -1.94 33.53 15.02
C LYS A 73 -0.80 32.66 14.46
N ALA A 74 0.43 33.16 14.38
CA ALA A 74 1.56 32.41 13.82
C ALA A 74 1.73 31.03 14.48
N LYS A 75 1.75 31.00 15.83
CA LYS A 75 1.89 29.76 16.61
C LYS A 75 0.77 28.76 16.33
N PHE A 76 -0.46 29.22 16.16
CA PHE A 76 -1.60 28.37 15.82
C PHE A 76 -1.38 27.67 14.47
N TYR A 77 -1.01 28.44 13.43
CA TYR A 77 -0.78 27.87 12.10
C TYR A 77 0.49 27.03 12.02
N GLU A 78 1.51 27.30 12.83
CA GLU A 78 2.68 26.43 12.95
C GLU A 78 2.32 25.07 13.55
N VAL A 79 1.52 25.05 14.62
CA VAL A 79 1.02 23.81 15.23
C VAL A 79 0.13 23.04 14.24
N LEU A 80 -0.82 23.73 13.59
CA LEU A 80 -1.67 23.11 12.58
C LEU A 80 -0.84 22.53 11.43
N LEU A 81 0.13 23.30 10.92
CA LEU A 81 1.02 22.87 9.84
C LEU A 81 1.75 21.58 10.23
N SER A 82 2.25 21.44 11.45
CA SER A 82 2.93 20.21 11.89
C SER A 82 2.06 18.95 11.74
N LYS A 83 0.74 19.08 11.86
CA LYS A 83 -0.24 17.97 11.74
C LYS A 83 -0.61 17.64 10.29
N ILE A 84 -0.59 18.64 9.40
CA ILE A 84 -1.04 18.50 8.00
C ILE A 84 0.06 18.59 6.95
N ASN A 85 1.31 18.81 7.36
CA ASN A 85 2.41 19.01 6.42
C ASN A 85 2.65 17.73 5.60
N THR A 86 2.92 17.91 4.31
CA THR A 86 3.33 16.84 3.42
C THR A 86 4.78 17.05 3.02
N VAL A 87 5.51 15.95 2.84
CA VAL A 87 6.91 15.98 2.40
C VAL A 87 7.00 15.27 1.06
N ALA A 88 7.47 15.96 0.02
CA ALA A 88 7.81 15.34 -1.25
C ALA A 88 9.32 15.29 -1.43
N TYR A 89 9.81 14.17 -1.94
CA TYR A 89 11.21 13.94 -2.24
C TYR A 89 11.44 13.92 -3.75
N HIS A 90 12.53 14.49 -4.21
CA HIS A 90 12.94 14.48 -5.61
C HIS A 90 14.48 14.46 -5.72
N HIS A 91 15.01 13.95 -6.83
CA HIS A 91 16.46 13.90 -7.06
C HIS A 91 17.01 15.29 -7.43
N ASP A 92 16.22 16.09 -8.13
CA ASP A 92 16.56 17.45 -8.58
C ASP A 92 15.75 18.54 -7.82
N LYS A 93 16.33 19.73 -7.66
CA LYS A 93 15.77 20.90 -6.95
C LYS A 93 14.53 21.47 -7.64
N SER A 94 14.36 21.22 -8.95
CA SER A 94 13.26 21.78 -9.73
C SER A 94 11.89 21.15 -9.44
N PHE A 95 11.85 19.92 -8.87
CA PHE A 95 10.61 19.15 -8.67
C PHE A 95 9.73 19.04 -9.94
N LYS A 96 10.36 18.93 -11.12
CA LYS A 96 9.66 18.76 -12.39
C LYS A 96 9.59 17.30 -12.80
N ARG A 97 8.41 16.86 -13.23
CA ARG A 97 8.19 15.52 -13.78
C ARG A 97 8.14 15.56 -15.30
N LYS A 98 8.89 14.65 -15.94
CA LYS A 98 8.82 14.40 -17.37
C LYS A 98 7.46 13.77 -17.73
N LYS A 99 6.68 14.43 -18.59
CA LYS A 99 5.37 13.96 -19.07
C LYS A 99 5.36 13.91 -20.60
N ARG A 100 4.93 12.78 -21.17
CA ARG A 100 4.76 12.64 -22.61
C ARG A 100 3.45 13.29 -23.05
N ARG A 101 3.49 14.14 -24.06
CA ARG A 101 2.34 14.81 -24.70
C ARG A 101 2.58 14.83 -26.21
N LYS A 102 1.65 14.27 -27.00
CA LYS A 102 1.72 14.24 -28.48
C LYS A 102 3.12 13.83 -28.98
N CYS A 103 3.62 12.68 -28.53
CA CYS A 103 4.95 12.15 -28.86
C CYS A 103 6.18 12.96 -28.40
N ARG A 104 6.03 14.14 -27.79
CA ARG A 104 7.13 14.93 -27.20
C ARG A 104 7.11 14.83 -25.67
N TYR A 105 8.26 15.11 -25.05
CA TYR A 105 8.36 15.19 -23.59
C TYR A 105 8.38 16.64 -23.13
N VAL A 106 7.53 16.96 -22.16
CA VAL A 106 7.48 18.27 -21.50
C VAL A 106 7.69 18.06 -20.01
N PHE A 107 8.46 18.94 -19.40
CA PHE A 107 8.61 18.98 -17.95
C PHE A 107 7.45 19.76 -17.35
N LYS A 108 6.62 19.11 -16.52
CA LYS A 108 5.56 19.76 -15.75
C LYS A 108 5.99 19.86 -14.30
N GLU A 109 5.71 20.98 -13.66
CA GLU A 109 5.86 21.12 -12.22
C GLU A 109 5.01 20.07 -11.49
N MET A 110 5.62 19.41 -10.51
CA MET A 110 4.91 18.48 -9.66
C MET A 110 4.06 19.29 -8.68
N GLU A 111 2.74 19.14 -8.73
CA GLU A 111 1.86 19.76 -7.73
C GLU A 111 2.03 19.03 -6.38
N GLN A 112 1.97 19.78 -5.29
CA GLN A 112 1.90 19.24 -3.94
C GLN A 112 0.87 20.03 -3.15
N LEU A 113 0.02 19.30 -2.45
CA LEU A 113 -1.02 19.84 -1.60
C LEU A 113 -0.73 19.47 -0.14
N LEU A 114 -1.32 20.25 0.78
CA LEU A 114 -1.37 19.87 2.18
C LEU A 114 -2.15 18.57 2.35
N GLN A 115 -1.99 17.93 3.51
CA GLN A 115 -2.69 16.68 3.78
C GLN A 115 -4.20 16.90 3.84
N GLU A 116 -4.91 16.21 2.95
CA GLU A 116 -6.36 16.13 2.97
C GLU A 116 -6.82 14.97 3.86
N PHE A 117 -7.99 15.11 4.46
CA PHE A 117 -8.59 14.07 5.28
C PHE A 117 -9.79 13.44 4.57
N THR A 118 -9.78 12.12 4.43
CA THR A 118 -10.99 11.39 4.04
C THR A 118 -12.01 11.46 5.17
N ALA A 119 -13.30 11.29 4.85
CA ALA A 119 -14.38 11.27 5.86
C ALA A 119 -14.07 10.35 7.06
N HIS A 120 -13.51 9.16 6.81
CA HIS A 120 -13.10 8.25 7.89
C HIS A 120 -12.00 8.84 8.79
N LYS A 121 -10.94 9.41 8.20
CA LYS A 121 -9.83 10.02 8.97
C LYS A 121 -10.30 11.24 9.77
N TRP A 122 -11.21 12.02 9.18
CA TRP A 122 -11.82 13.19 9.81
C TRP A 122 -12.67 12.79 11.02
N ASN A 123 -13.61 11.86 10.83
CA ASN A 123 -14.50 11.40 11.90
C ASN A 123 -13.74 10.72 13.05
N ALA A 124 -12.71 9.95 12.72
CA ALA A 124 -11.85 9.30 13.72
C ALA A 124 -10.82 10.26 14.35
N ASN A 125 -10.79 11.54 13.95
CA ASN A 125 -9.82 12.56 14.35
C ASN A 125 -8.37 12.06 14.44
N LYS A 126 -7.90 11.30 13.44
CA LYS A 126 -6.56 10.66 13.49
C LYS A 126 -5.40 11.64 13.57
N ALA A 127 -5.62 12.91 13.25
CA ALA A 127 -4.63 13.97 13.32
C ALA A 127 -4.70 14.78 14.63
N ASN A 128 -5.57 14.42 15.59
CA ASN A 128 -5.76 15.12 16.85
C ASN A 128 -5.98 16.63 16.63
N LEU A 129 -6.91 16.96 15.74
CA LEU A 129 -7.29 18.34 15.45
C LEU A 129 -8.21 18.87 16.55
N THR A 130 -7.94 20.09 17.00
CA THR A 130 -8.87 20.86 17.86
C THR A 130 -10.05 21.36 17.03
N ASP A 131 -11.13 21.77 17.68
CA ASP A 131 -12.32 22.23 16.96
C ASP A 131 -12.05 23.57 16.23
N GLU A 132 -11.18 24.42 16.77
CA GLU A 132 -10.67 25.62 16.09
C GLU A 132 -9.88 25.24 14.82
N GLU A 133 -9.00 24.26 14.89
CA GLU A 133 -8.25 23.79 13.73
C GLU A 133 -9.18 23.17 12.67
N LYS A 134 -10.21 22.43 13.10
CA LYS A 134 -11.22 21.86 12.19
C LYS A 134 -12.00 22.93 11.43
N SER A 135 -12.23 24.10 12.03
CA SER A 135 -12.92 25.21 11.37
C SER A 135 -12.18 25.72 10.13
N CYS A 136 -10.86 25.45 10.02
CA CYS A 136 -10.06 25.82 8.86
C CYS A 136 -10.17 24.83 7.68
N PHE A 137 -11.07 23.85 7.74
CA PHE A 137 -11.28 22.88 6.67
C PHE A 137 -12.67 23.02 6.06
N ILE A 138 -12.73 22.82 4.75
CA ILE A 138 -13.97 22.75 3.98
C ILE A 138 -14.23 21.32 3.52
N ARG A 139 -15.50 20.92 3.55
CA ARG A 139 -15.95 19.66 2.97
C ARG A 139 -16.01 19.80 1.45
N VAL A 140 -15.28 18.96 0.74
CA VAL A 140 -15.23 18.93 -0.72
C VAL A 140 -15.61 17.53 -1.20
N GLU A 141 -16.58 17.48 -2.11
CA GLU A 141 -17.00 16.25 -2.76
C GLU A 141 -16.32 16.14 -4.11
N THR A 142 -15.62 15.03 -4.32
CA THR A 142 -14.89 14.75 -5.57
C THR A 142 -15.33 13.41 -6.13
N ILE A 143 -15.38 13.30 -7.45
CA ILE A 143 -15.65 12.03 -8.11
C ILE A 143 -14.33 11.30 -8.28
N ASP A 144 -14.26 10.08 -7.75
CA ASP A 144 -13.09 9.24 -7.95
C ASP A 144 -12.98 8.81 -9.42
N SER A 145 -11.83 9.05 -10.05
CA SER A 145 -11.63 8.68 -11.47
C SER A 145 -11.75 7.18 -11.70
N ASN A 146 -11.40 6.36 -10.70
CA ASN A 146 -11.34 4.91 -10.83
C ASN A 146 -12.68 4.25 -10.52
N SER A 147 -13.30 4.58 -9.38
CA SER A 147 -14.56 3.96 -8.95
C SER A 147 -15.81 4.70 -9.41
N ARG A 148 -15.69 5.95 -9.91
CA ARG A 148 -16.79 6.87 -10.23
C ARG A 148 -17.72 7.17 -9.05
N ASN A 149 -17.28 6.83 -7.84
CA ASN A 149 -18.02 7.10 -6.62
C ASN A 149 -17.70 8.49 -6.10
N ILE A 150 -18.67 9.11 -5.42
CA ILE A 150 -18.47 10.36 -4.70
C ILE A 150 -17.61 10.08 -3.47
N LYS A 151 -16.50 10.82 -3.37
CA LYS A 151 -15.58 10.81 -2.22
C LYS A 151 -15.66 12.16 -1.51
N VAL A 152 -15.90 12.11 -0.21
CA VAL A 152 -15.89 13.28 0.66
C VAL A 152 -14.51 13.43 1.29
N ASN A 153 -13.83 14.53 0.95
CA ASN A 153 -12.56 14.93 1.54
C ASN A 153 -12.72 16.27 2.28
N TYR A 154 -11.94 16.46 3.32
CA TYR A 154 -11.81 17.72 4.04
C TYR A 154 -10.48 18.36 3.65
N VAL A 155 -10.59 19.53 3.02
CA VAL A 155 -9.46 20.25 2.43
C VAL A 155 -9.24 21.54 3.21
N PHE A 156 -7.98 21.90 3.45
CA PHE A 156 -7.63 23.14 4.12
C PHE A 156 -8.05 24.36 3.26
N SER A 157 -8.77 25.30 3.87
CA SER A 157 -9.45 26.39 3.14
C SER A 157 -8.51 27.50 2.66
N GLU A 158 -7.42 27.77 3.37
CA GLU A 158 -6.58 28.96 3.15
C GLU A 158 -5.13 28.61 2.72
N PRO A 159 -4.92 27.86 1.62
CA PRO A 159 -3.60 27.31 1.26
C PRO A 159 -2.52 28.38 1.06
N TRP A 160 -2.89 29.62 0.72
CA TRP A 160 -2.00 30.76 0.53
C TRP A 160 -1.23 31.16 1.80
N ARG A 161 -1.67 30.72 2.99
CA ARG A 161 -0.93 30.93 4.25
C ARG A 161 0.41 30.19 4.28
N TYR A 162 0.58 29.19 3.43
CA TYR A 162 1.76 28.36 3.37
C TYR A 162 2.44 28.43 2.00
N THR A 163 3.77 28.42 2.01
CA THR A 163 4.61 28.40 0.82
C THR A 163 5.47 27.15 0.80
N LEU A 164 5.77 26.64 -0.39
CA LEU A 164 6.67 25.51 -0.54
C LEU A 164 8.11 25.96 -0.41
N LYS A 165 8.85 25.34 0.52
CA LYS A 165 10.30 25.53 0.68
C LYS A 165 11.03 24.28 0.25
N VAL A 166 11.97 24.43 -0.68
CA VAL A 166 12.86 23.36 -1.14
C VAL A 166 14.17 23.37 -0.33
N ILE A 167 14.53 22.23 0.24
CA ILE A 167 15.68 22.04 1.11
C ILE A 167 16.45 20.78 0.67
N PRO A 168 17.79 20.74 0.75
CA PRO A 168 18.53 19.50 0.50
C PRO A 168 18.07 18.37 1.43
N HIS A 169 17.91 17.17 0.88
CA HIS A 169 17.63 15.96 1.66
C HIS A 169 18.96 15.30 2.05
N ILE A 170 19.42 15.64 3.26
CA ILE A 170 20.64 15.09 3.84
C ILE A 170 20.29 13.80 4.59
N VAL A 171 21.00 12.73 4.26
CA VAL A 171 20.92 11.43 4.94
C VAL A 171 21.99 11.40 6.02
N THR A 172 21.55 11.30 7.27
CA THR A 172 22.43 11.26 8.46
C THR A 172 22.49 9.88 9.10
N HIS A 173 21.45 9.08 8.92
CA HIS A 173 21.32 7.75 9.50
C HIS A 173 21.08 6.72 8.41
N VAL A 174 21.69 5.55 8.55
CA VAL A 174 21.46 4.38 7.70
C VAL A 174 21.21 3.16 8.58
N LYS A 175 20.39 2.23 8.09
CA LYS A 175 20.18 0.96 8.79
C LYS A 175 21.46 0.15 8.76
N LEU A 176 21.88 -0.38 9.92
CA LEU A 176 22.97 -1.35 10.00
C LEU A 176 22.60 -2.54 9.10
N MET A 177 23.34 -2.77 8.01
CA MET A 177 22.96 -3.78 7.02
C MET A 177 23.77 -5.04 7.27
N ASP A 178 23.10 -6.12 7.69
CA ASP A 178 23.70 -7.45 7.75
C ASP A 178 23.85 -8.01 6.32
N ALA A 179 25.09 -8.25 5.91
CA ALA A 179 25.43 -8.75 4.58
C ALA A 179 24.90 -10.18 4.36
N ASP A 180 24.93 -11.02 5.40
CA ASP A 180 24.54 -12.43 5.32
C ASP A 180 23.03 -12.55 5.16
N LEU A 181 22.26 -11.81 5.97
CA LEU A 181 20.80 -11.78 5.86
C LEU A 181 20.34 -11.23 4.50
N LYS A 182 21.04 -10.23 3.96
CA LYS A 182 20.71 -9.68 2.64
C LYS A 182 21.04 -10.67 1.52
N SER A 183 22.17 -11.34 1.62
CA SER A 183 22.57 -12.39 0.67
C SER A 183 21.54 -13.52 0.66
N GLU A 184 21.16 -14.02 1.84
CA GLU A 184 20.16 -15.08 1.97
C GLU A 184 18.79 -14.66 1.43
N SER A 185 18.33 -13.43 1.74
CA SER A 185 17.09 -12.87 1.20
C SER A 185 17.10 -12.86 -0.34
N LEU A 186 18.22 -12.47 -0.94
CA LEU A 186 18.39 -12.41 -2.39
C LEU A 186 18.38 -13.80 -3.01
N VAL A 187 19.05 -14.79 -2.40
CA VAL A 187 19.04 -16.19 -2.84
C VAL A 187 17.61 -16.74 -2.83
N ILE A 188 16.87 -16.54 -1.74
CA ILE A 188 15.48 -16.97 -1.62
C ILE A 188 14.60 -16.29 -2.67
N ALA A 189 14.72 -14.97 -2.83
CA ALA A 189 13.94 -14.20 -3.79
C ALA A 189 14.18 -14.67 -5.24
N ASN A 190 15.44 -14.90 -5.60
CA ASN A 190 15.82 -15.42 -6.91
C ASN A 190 15.25 -16.82 -7.14
N HIS A 191 15.35 -17.71 -6.15
CA HIS A 191 14.79 -19.05 -6.25
C HIS A 191 13.26 -19.02 -6.47
N ILE A 192 12.53 -18.21 -5.70
CA ILE A 192 11.07 -18.07 -5.87
C ILE A 192 10.72 -17.53 -7.26
N LYS A 193 11.46 -16.51 -7.73
CA LYS A 193 11.21 -15.85 -9.02
C LYS A 193 11.50 -16.77 -10.19
N ASN A 194 12.64 -17.46 -10.19
CA ASN A 194 13.08 -18.30 -11.30
C ASN A 194 12.15 -19.49 -11.54
N TYR A 195 11.57 -20.04 -10.47
CA TYR A 195 10.67 -21.20 -10.55
C TYR A 195 9.18 -20.85 -10.39
N ASP A 196 8.83 -19.56 -10.44
CA ASP A 196 7.46 -19.05 -10.24
C ASP A 196 6.72 -19.72 -9.07
N LEU A 197 7.34 -19.73 -7.88
CA LEU A 197 6.82 -20.45 -6.72
C LEU A 197 5.77 -19.64 -5.93
N TRP A 198 5.65 -18.34 -6.20
CA TRP A 198 4.74 -17.43 -5.51
C TRP A 198 3.27 -17.88 -5.51
N PRO A 199 2.68 -18.31 -6.65
CA PRO A 199 1.29 -18.76 -6.67
C PRO A 199 1.05 -19.94 -5.71
N ARG A 200 1.97 -20.91 -5.68
CA ARG A 200 1.87 -22.08 -4.79
C ARG A 200 2.11 -21.70 -3.34
N ILE A 201 3.13 -20.88 -3.05
CA ILE A 201 3.43 -20.39 -1.70
C ILE A 201 2.24 -19.61 -1.13
N ASN A 202 1.64 -18.72 -1.91
CA ASN A 202 0.48 -17.93 -1.50
C ASN A 202 -0.71 -18.84 -1.15
N LEU A 203 -1.00 -19.84 -1.99
CA LEU A 203 -2.05 -20.81 -1.73
C LEU A 203 -1.83 -21.59 -0.41
N LEU A 204 -0.59 -21.98 -0.12
CA LEU A 204 -0.24 -22.75 1.07
C LEU A 204 -0.23 -21.91 2.35
N THR A 205 0.16 -20.64 2.26
CA THR A 205 0.36 -19.77 3.44
C THR A 205 -0.81 -18.85 3.76
N ARG A 206 -1.50 -18.35 2.73
CA ARG A 206 -2.62 -17.40 2.84
C ARG A 206 -3.97 -18.03 2.46
N GLY A 207 -3.95 -19.32 2.11
CA GLY A 207 -5.11 -20.05 1.59
C GLY A 207 -5.44 -19.67 0.16
N LYS A 208 -6.57 -20.18 -0.36
CA LYS A 208 -7.15 -19.63 -1.60
C LYS A 208 -7.53 -18.19 -1.28
N SER A 209 -6.95 -17.22 -1.99
CA SER A 209 -7.49 -15.87 -2.02
C SER A 209 -8.91 -15.96 -2.57
N TYR A 210 -9.90 -16.07 -1.68
CA TYR A 210 -11.28 -15.90 -2.08
C TYR A 210 -11.38 -14.46 -2.58
N SER A 211 -11.53 -14.29 -3.90
CA SER A 211 -11.94 -13.01 -4.45
C SER A 211 -13.42 -12.84 -4.12
N TRP A 212 -13.73 -12.47 -2.87
CA TRP A 212 -15.09 -12.17 -2.41
C TRP A 212 -15.76 -11.14 -3.32
N TYR A 213 -14.97 -10.28 -3.97
CA TYR A 213 -15.41 -9.26 -4.93
C TYR A 213 -16.18 -9.82 -6.15
N TYR A 214 -15.98 -11.08 -6.54
CA TYR A 214 -16.72 -11.71 -7.65
C TYR A 214 -17.90 -12.58 -7.19
N ARG A 215 -18.14 -12.73 -5.88
CA ARG A 215 -19.24 -13.57 -5.37
C ARG A 215 -20.56 -12.82 -5.17
N TYR A 216 -20.53 -11.51 -4.99
CA TYR A 216 -21.72 -10.70 -4.69
C TYR A 216 -22.24 -9.87 -5.87
N TYR A 217 -21.54 -9.87 -7.00
CA TYR A 217 -22.01 -9.23 -8.22
C TYR A 217 -22.05 -10.27 -9.34
N GLU A 218 -23.25 -10.56 -9.85
CA GLU A 218 -23.38 -11.25 -11.13
C GLU A 218 -22.70 -10.41 -12.20
N ARG A 219 -21.79 -11.00 -12.98
CA ARG A 219 -21.28 -10.31 -14.18
C ARG A 219 -22.48 -10.02 -15.08
N GLN A 220 -22.54 -8.85 -15.72
CA GLN A 220 -23.70 -8.46 -16.56
C GLN A 220 -24.11 -9.52 -17.60
N LYS A 221 -23.17 -10.32 -18.12
CA LYS A 221 -23.45 -11.45 -19.02
C LYS A 221 -24.29 -12.58 -18.38
N TYR A 222 -24.24 -12.70 -17.05
CA TYR A 222 -24.92 -13.72 -16.25
C TYR A 222 -26.05 -13.15 -15.39
N ILE A 223 -26.35 -11.84 -15.49
CA ILE A 223 -27.54 -11.24 -14.88
C ILE A 223 -28.74 -11.75 -15.68
N ASN A 224 -29.41 -12.75 -15.13
CA ASN A 224 -30.66 -13.24 -15.70
C ASN A 224 -31.79 -12.34 -15.18
N LYS A 225 -32.43 -11.57 -16.08
CA LYS A 225 -33.56 -10.68 -15.74
C LYS A 225 -34.78 -11.42 -15.18
N LEU A 226 -34.82 -12.75 -15.29
CA LEU A 226 -35.84 -13.64 -14.75
C LEU A 226 -35.47 -14.21 -13.37
N LYS A 227 -34.23 -14.01 -12.92
CA LYS A 227 -33.77 -14.52 -11.63
C LYS A 227 -34.53 -13.79 -10.53
N ASN A 228 -35.20 -14.56 -9.66
CA ASN A 228 -36.07 -14.11 -8.57
C ASN A 228 -37.51 -13.71 -8.94
N LYS A 229 -37.97 -13.92 -10.19
CA LYS A 229 -39.42 -13.82 -10.47
C LYS A 229 -40.13 -15.07 -9.92
N PRO A 230 -41.16 -14.94 -9.07
CA PRO A 230 -41.90 -16.09 -8.57
C PRO A 230 -42.64 -16.79 -9.72
N ARG A 231 -42.77 -18.13 -9.63
CA ARG A 231 -43.40 -18.97 -10.67
C ARG A 231 -44.83 -18.55 -11.04
N TYR A 232 -45.50 -17.81 -10.16
CA TYR A 232 -46.89 -17.37 -10.28
C TYR A 232 -47.04 -15.95 -10.81
N CYS A 233 -45.96 -15.30 -11.26
CA CYS A 233 -46.02 -13.95 -11.81
C CYS A 233 -46.78 -13.94 -13.15
N SER A 234 -47.58 -12.89 -13.42
CA SER A 234 -48.40 -12.78 -14.62
C SER A 234 -47.54 -12.83 -15.90
N LYS A 235 -48.10 -13.38 -16.99
CA LYS A 235 -47.38 -13.50 -18.28
C LYS A 235 -46.89 -12.15 -18.83
N GLU A 236 -47.63 -11.08 -18.55
CA GLU A 236 -47.30 -9.71 -18.93
C GLU A 236 -45.96 -9.25 -18.33
N ALA A 237 -45.65 -9.68 -17.09
CA ALA A 237 -44.39 -9.36 -16.44
C ALA A 237 -43.15 -9.95 -17.13
N TYR A 238 -43.31 -10.87 -18.09
CA TYR A 238 -42.22 -11.47 -18.87
C TYR A 238 -42.01 -10.80 -20.24
N LEU A 239 -42.95 -9.95 -20.69
CA LEU A 239 -42.90 -9.30 -22.00
C LEU A 239 -42.11 -7.98 -22.00
N ASP A 240 -41.95 -7.33 -20.84
CA ASP A 240 -41.25 -6.04 -20.67
C ASP A 240 -39.73 -6.16 -20.39
N LEU A 241 -39.08 -7.26 -20.80
CA LEU A 241 -37.65 -7.54 -20.51
C LEU A 241 -36.72 -7.43 -21.72
#